data_AF-A0A382YDX6-F1
#
_entry.id   AF-A0A382YDX6-F1
#
_cell.length_a   1.000
_cell.length_b   1.000
_cell.length_c   1.000
_cell.angle_alpha   90.00
_cell.angle_beta   90.00
_cell.angle_gamma   90.00
#
_symmetry.space_group_name_H-M   'P 1'
#
loop_
_entity.id
_entity.type
_entity.pdbx_description
1 polymer ?
#
loop_
_entity_poly.entity_id
_entity_poly.type
_entity_poly.pdbx_seq_one_letter_code
_entity_poly.pdbx_strand_id
1 'polypeptide(L)'
;NWRAHLEEIFEMPLAQVPPEASRAHKEFAASVGPLSIPVKLSFPRPAPWQIDWDSAPSGEGQSTSSSSTATPTPDPTPSPDASSAGAGQSIESQIDRVDALIKKQDFGQALEAVRAAKGQMLSKAPCDPSILGWVVFFEFKCLYSLKDYEAALAQAAEALACPFVLTSGNSAYRASVCSELAVRCSKPVDDIVEFAKLAFEERSRGDNPTYALQSLQTTCNLLELRDAEDDAEFFARKMIELGTEHGADVAVLKGFLMLMRGAL
;
A
#
# COMPACT_ATOMS: atom_id res chain seq x y z
N ASN A 1 34.35 17.05 -9.45
CA ASN A 1 34.75 17.41 -8.07
C ASN A 1 33.51 17.38 -7.19
N TRP A 2 32.92 16.19 -6.97
CA TRP A 2 31.60 16.02 -6.32
C TRP A 2 31.57 16.50 -4.87
N ARG A 3 32.74 16.49 -4.21
CA ARG A 3 32.92 16.95 -2.83
C ARG A 3 32.60 18.43 -2.65
N ALA A 4 32.98 19.28 -3.60
CA ALA A 4 32.67 20.71 -3.56
C ALA A 4 31.16 20.97 -3.77
N HIS A 5 30.48 20.16 -4.60
CA HIS A 5 29.04 20.27 -4.80
C HIS A 5 28.23 19.81 -3.57
N LEU A 6 28.71 18.83 -2.80
CA LEU A 6 28.03 18.45 -1.56
C LEU A 6 28.15 19.52 -0.47
N GLU A 7 29.27 20.24 -0.40
CA GLU A 7 29.39 21.39 0.53
C GLU A 7 28.45 22.54 0.11
N GLU A 8 28.26 22.73 -1.19
CA GLU A 8 27.39 23.76 -1.77
C GLU A 8 25.89 23.46 -1.60
N ILE A 9 25.49 22.18 -1.73
CA ILE A 9 24.06 21.77 -1.68
C ILE A 9 23.53 21.59 -0.26
N PHE A 10 24.39 21.22 0.69
CA PHE A 10 23.95 20.81 2.04
C PHE A 10 24.24 21.81 3.16
N GLU A 11 25.00 22.88 2.92
CA GLU A 11 25.47 23.82 3.97
C GLU A 11 26.02 23.12 5.24
N MET A 12 26.43 21.86 5.12
CA MET A 12 26.91 21.02 6.22
C MET A 12 28.42 20.84 6.11
N PRO A 13 29.19 21.09 7.19
CA PRO A 13 30.62 20.85 7.17
C PRO A 13 30.93 19.36 6.96
N LEU A 14 31.79 19.05 5.98
CA LEU A 14 32.26 17.69 5.63
C LEU A 14 32.72 16.83 6.83
N ALA A 15 33.11 17.46 7.94
CA ALA A 15 33.49 16.80 9.19
C ALA A 15 32.37 15.97 9.84
N GLN A 16 31.11 16.13 9.42
CA GLN A 16 29.96 15.39 9.96
C GLN A 16 29.51 14.20 9.10
N VAL A 17 30.10 14.00 7.92
CA VAL A 17 29.80 12.83 7.06
C VAL A 17 30.53 11.60 7.62
N PRO A 18 29.83 10.52 8.01
CA PRO A 18 30.47 9.33 8.56
C PRO A 18 31.53 8.76 7.59
N PRO A 19 32.75 8.42 8.05
CA PRO A 19 33.82 7.87 7.20
C PRO A 19 33.39 6.61 6.43
N GLU A 20 32.41 5.90 6.97
CA GLU A 20 31.83 4.67 6.43
C GLU A 20 31.03 4.93 5.15
N ALA A 21 30.37 6.08 5.02
CA ALA A 21 29.68 6.50 3.81
C ALA A 21 30.65 6.73 2.64
N SER A 22 31.85 7.26 2.92
CA SER A 22 32.90 7.44 1.91
C SER A 22 33.55 6.11 1.49
N ARG A 23 33.56 5.09 2.37
CA ARG A 23 34.04 3.75 2.03
C ARG A 23 33.01 3.01 1.18
N ALA A 24 31.74 3.05 1.56
CA ALA A 24 30.63 2.45 0.81
C ALA A 24 30.53 3.00 -0.63
N HIS A 25 30.72 4.32 -0.82
CA HIS A 25 30.73 4.92 -2.16
C HIS A 25 31.92 4.44 -3.02
N LYS A 26 33.12 4.29 -2.43
CA LYS A 26 34.31 3.80 -3.15
C LYS A 26 34.19 2.32 -3.52
N GLU A 27 33.65 1.50 -2.63
CA GLU A 27 33.41 0.07 -2.87
C GLU A 27 32.31 -0.12 -3.92
N PHE A 28 31.24 0.68 -3.86
CA PHE A 28 30.18 0.69 -4.87
C PHE A 28 30.72 1.11 -6.24
N ALA A 29 31.41 2.26 -6.34
CA ALA A 29 32.00 2.73 -7.61
C ALA A 29 33.05 1.77 -8.20
N ALA A 30 33.76 0.99 -7.38
CA ALA A 30 34.69 -0.03 -7.84
C ALA A 30 34.00 -1.33 -8.31
N SER A 31 32.82 -1.65 -7.76
CA SER A 31 32.02 -2.82 -8.14
C SER A 31 31.22 -2.62 -9.44
N VAL A 32 30.95 -1.37 -9.79
CA VAL A 32 30.14 -0.99 -10.95
C VAL A 32 31.07 -0.50 -12.07
N GLY A 33 31.71 -1.44 -12.77
CA GLY A 33 32.35 -1.15 -14.07
C GLY A 33 31.32 -0.60 -15.09
N PRO A 34 31.74 -0.10 -16.27
CA PRO A 34 30.85 0.59 -17.20
C PRO A 34 29.67 -0.33 -17.59
N LEU A 35 28.48 0.00 -17.07
CA LEU A 35 27.30 -0.86 -17.12
C LEU A 35 26.60 -0.77 -18.47
N SER A 36 26.79 -1.82 -19.29
CA SER A 36 25.83 -2.26 -20.31
C SER A 36 25.26 -3.61 -19.86
N ILE A 37 24.23 -3.62 -19.01
CA ILE A 37 23.49 -4.85 -18.65
C ILE A 37 21.99 -4.54 -18.56
N PRO A 38 21.12 -5.33 -19.22
CA PRO A 38 19.68 -5.18 -19.13
C PRO A 38 19.19 -5.63 -17.74
N VAL A 39 18.64 -4.70 -16.96
CA VAL A 39 18.05 -5.00 -15.65
C VAL A 39 16.76 -5.79 -15.85
N LYS A 40 16.83 -7.10 -15.64
CA LYS A 40 15.66 -7.95 -15.45
C LYS A 40 15.11 -7.65 -14.05
N LEU A 41 14.07 -6.83 -13.97
CA LEU A 41 13.40 -6.43 -12.73
C LEU A 41 12.71 -7.63 -12.06
N SER A 42 13.44 -8.37 -11.23
CA SER A 42 12.84 -9.20 -10.18
C SER A 42 12.58 -8.30 -8.98
N PHE A 43 11.35 -7.78 -8.88
CA PHE A 43 10.88 -7.09 -7.68
C PHE A 43 11.02 -8.05 -6.48
N PRO A 44 11.74 -7.70 -5.40
CA PRO A 44 11.51 -8.38 -4.13
C PRO A 44 10.03 -8.16 -3.79
N ARG A 45 9.31 -9.24 -3.44
CA ARG A 45 7.93 -9.13 -2.92
C ARG A 45 7.90 -8.01 -1.88
N PRO A 46 6.93 -7.08 -1.94
CA PRO A 46 6.77 -6.12 -0.84
C PRO A 46 6.60 -6.92 0.45
N ALA A 47 7.37 -6.56 1.48
CA ALA A 47 7.29 -7.22 2.77
C ALA A 47 5.83 -7.18 3.25
N PRO A 48 5.20 -8.33 3.51
CA PRO A 48 3.85 -8.37 4.03
C PRO A 48 3.90 -7.85 5.46
N TRP A 49 3.22 -6.73 5.70
CA TRP A 49 2.49 -6.42 6.92
C TRP A 49 2.48 -7.56 7.96
N GLN A 50 3.47 -7.60 8.85
CA GLN A 50 3.42 -8.45 10.05
C GLN A 50 2.49 -7.79 11.07
N ILE A 51 1.19 -7.96 10.86
CA ILE A 51 0.36 -8.48 11.94
C ILE A 51 0.54 -10.00 11.81
N ASP A 52 0.93 -10.64 12.91
CA ASP A 52 1.17 -12.09 12.96
C ASP A 52 -0.17 -12.82 12.83
N TRP A 53 -0.55 -13.21 11.60
CA TRP A 53 -1.82 -13.90 11.32
C TRP A 53 -1.71 -15.43 11.33
N ASP A 54 -0.53 -15.99 11.63
CA ASP A 54 -0.32 -17.45 11.73
C ASP A 54 -0.53 -18.01 13.15
N SER A 55 -0.99 -17.19 14.10
CA SER A 55 -1.35 -17.65 15.44
C SER A 55 -2.83 -18.06 15.51
N ALA A 56 -3.17 -19.24 14.99
CA ALA A 56 -4.38 -19.97 15.40
C ALA A 56 -4.06 -21.46 15.61
N PRO A 57 -4.50 -22.08 16.72
CA PRO A 57 -4.11 -23.42 17.08
C PRO A 57 -4.69 -24.46 16.12
N SER A 58 -3.80 -25.34 15.64
CA SER A 58 -4.13 -26.55 14.88
C SER A 58 -5.00 -27.48 15.72
N GLY A 59 -6.32 -27.42 15.49
CA GLY A 59 -7.26 -28.44 15.93
C GLY A 59 -7.29 -29.57 14.90
N GLU A 60 -6.59 -30.66 15.20
CA GLU A 60 -6.74 -31.93 14.48
C GLU A 60 -8.16 -32.47 14.70
N GLY A 61 -8.85 -32.77 13.60
CA GLY A 61 -10.16 -33.39 13.60
C GLY A 61 -10.29 -34.30 12.38
N GLN A 62 -9.82 -35.54 12.53
CA GLN A 62 -10.11 -36.63 11.60
C GLN A 62 -11.62 -36.91 11.57
N SER A 63 -12.19 -37.10 10.39
CA SER A 63 -13.35 -37.96 10.20
C SER A 63 -13.43 -38.47 8.76
N THR A 64 -13.80 -39.75 8.69
CA THR A 64 -13.65 -40.68 7.58
C THR A 64 -14.96 -40.86 6.80
N SER A 65 -14.82 -41.36 5.57
CA SER A 65 -15.70 -42.34 4.91
C SER A 65 -16.90 -41.90 4.03
N SER A 66 -16.73 -42.19 2.73
CA SER A 66 -17.60 -43.04 1.87
C SER A 66 -18.86 -42.49 1.18
N SER A 67 -18.75 -42.37 -0.15
CA SER A 67 -19.57 -42.94 -1.25
C SER A 67 -21.04 -43.36 -0.99
N SER A 68 -21.98 -42.86 -1.82
CA SER A 68 -22.63 -43.64 -2.90
C SER A 68 -23.72 -42.85 -3.67
N THR A 69 -23.84 -43.22 -4.95
CA THR A 69 -24.72 -42.79 -6.05
C THR A 69 -26.22 -43.07 -5.84
N ALA A 70 -27.10 -42.15 -6.28
CA ALA A 70 -28.27 -42.41 -7.16
C ALA A 70 -29.24 -41.21 -7.26
N THR A 71 -29.70 -40.93 -8.48
CA THR A 71 -30.83 -40.06 -8.89
C THR A 71 -31.87 -40.99 -9.57
N PRO A 72 -33.21 -40.82 -9.45
CA PRO A 72 -33.93 -39.76 -10.19
C PRO A 72 -35.17 -39.13 -9.51
N THR A 73 -35.53 -37.96 -10.04
CA THR A 73 -36.67 -37.04 -9.80
C THR A 73 -38.07 -37.69 -9.98
N PRO A 74 -39.15 -37.10 -9.43
CA PRO A 74 -39.91 -36.11 -10.22
C PRO A 74 -40.40 -34.87 -9.43
N ASP A 75 -40.66 -33.83 -10.23
CA ASP A 75 -41.24 -32.51 -9.95
C ASP A 75 -42.55 -32.56 -9.14
N PRO A 76 -42.79 -31.56 -8.27
CA PRO A 76 -43.92 -30.69 -8.56
C PRO A 76 -43.61 -29.21 -8.37
N THR A 77 -44.01 -28.42 -9.36
CA THR A 77 -44.10 -26.96 -9.33
C THR A 77 -45.00 -26.45 -8.19
N PRO A 78 -44.50 -25.49 -7.38
CA PRO A 78 -45.35 -24.50 -6.72
C PRO A 78 -45.05 -23.08 -7.23
N SER A 79 -46.10 -22.29 -7.27
CA SER A 79 -46.24 -20.89 -7.69
C SER A 79 -45.16 -19.93 -7.15
N PRO A 80 -44.93 -18.78 -7.84
CA PRO A 80 -43.97 -17.79 -7.40
C PRO A 80 -44.57 -16.92 -6.30
N ASP A 81 -44.36 -17.30 -5.04
CA ASP A 81 -44.48 -16.35 -3.95
C ASP A 81 -43.24 -15.45 -3.95
N ALA A 82 -43.48 -14.22 -4.40
CA ALA A 82 -42.60 -13.10 -4.17
C ALA A 82 -42.42 -12.86 -2.67
N SER A 83 -41.20 -12.42 -2.31
CA SER A 83 -40.87 -11.75 -1.05
C SER A 83 -40.63 -12.64 0.18
N SER A 84 -39.50 -13.34 0.15
CA SER A 84 -38.63 -13.42 1.32
C SER A 84 -37.30 -12.74 0.96
N ALA A 85 -37.33 -11.42 0.83
CA ALA A 85 -36.12 -10.61 0.86
C ALA A 85 -35.37 -10.97 2.14
N GLY A 86 -34.15 -11.48 1.99
CA GLY A 86 -33.35 -12.04 3.06
C GLY A 86 -33.36 -11.14 4.29
N ALA A 87 -33.62 -11.74 5.44
CA ALA A 87 -33.41 -11.10 6.74
C ALA A 87 -32.07 -10.36 6.69
N GLY A 88 -32.14 -9.03 6.78
CA GLY A 88 -30.98 -8.17 6.55
C GLY A 88 -29.85 -8.59 7.46
N GLN A 89 -28.80 -9.20 6.89
CA GLN A 89 -27.56 -9.45 7.61
C GLN A 89 -27.08 -8.12 8.20
N SER A 90 -26.68 -8.13 9.47
CA SER A 90 -26.14 -6.93 10.11
C SER A 90 -24.88 -6.48 9.39
N ILE A 91 -24.58 -5.18 9.41
CA ILE A 91 -23.42 -4.62 8.71
C ILE A 91 -22.13 -5.24 9.25
N GLU A 92 -22.06 -5.48 10.55
CA GLU A 92 -20.94 -6.13 11.23
C GLU A 92 -20.70 -7.54 10.66
N SER A 93 -21.75 -8.34 10.51
CA SER A 93 -21.64 -9.69 9.94
C SER A 93 -21.18 -9.70 8.48
N GLN A 94 -21.51 -8.65 7.72
CA GLN A 94 -21.04 -8.49 6.35
C GLN A 94 -19.56 -8.11 6.31
N ILE A 95 -19.09 -7.27 7.22
CA ILE A 95 -17.68 -6.89 7.33
C ILE A 95 -16.83 -8.10 7.75
N ASP A 96 -17.29 -8.90 8.72
CA ASP A 96 -16.61 -10.14 9.10
C ASP A 96 -16.51 -11.12 7.93
N ARG A 97 -17.57 -11.19 7.11
CA ARG A 97 -17.56 -11.99 5.87
C ARG A 97 -16.54 -11.46 4.86
N VAL A 98 -16.46 -10.13 4.67
CA VAL A 98 -15.48 -9.50 3.78
C VAL A 98 -14.07 -9.83 4.25
N ASP A 99 -13.77 -9.68 5.54
CA ASP A 99 -12.46 -10.01 6.10
C ASP A 99 -12.10 -11.49 5.91
N ALA A 100 -13.04 -12.40 6.13
CA ALA A 100 -12.85 -13.82 5.88
C ALA A 100 -12.56 -14.14 4.40
N LEU A 101 -13.21 -13.45 3.46
CA LEU A 101 -12.95 -13.60 2.02
C LEU A 101 -11.58 -13.04 1.63
N ILE A 102 -11.20 -11.88 2.18
CA ILE A 102 -9.88 -11.27 1.99
C ILE A 102 -8.78 -12.20 2.50
N LYS A 103 -8.95 -12.81 3.68
CA LYS A 103 -8.00 -13.80 4.24
C LYS A 103 -7.85 -15.03 3.35
N LYS A 104 -8.92 -15.45 2.66
CA LYS A 104 -8.91 -16.53 1.67
C LYS A 104 -8.41 -16.08 0.28
N GLN A 105 -8.04 -14.81 0.11
CA GLN A 105 -7.65 -14.20 -1.16
C GLN A 105 -8.73 -14.28 -2.26
N ASP A 106 -10.00 -14.44 -1.87
CA ASP A 106 -11.14 -14.38 -2.79
C ASP A 106 -11.60 -12.92 -2.95
N PHE A 107 -10.75 -12.13 -3.61
CA PHE A 107 -10.97 -10.69 -3.75
C PHE A 107 -12.18 -10.33 -4.63
N GLY A 108 -12.58 -11.23 -5.54
CA GLY A 108 -13.78 -11.05 -6.36
C GLY A 108 -15.05 -11.08 -5.51
N GLN A 109 -15.23 -12.14 -4.73
CA GLN A 109 -16.37 -12.24 -3.81
C GLN A 109 -16.31 -11.19 -2.70
N ALA A 110 -15.10 -10.86 -2.21
CA ALA A 110 -14.93 -9.81 -1.21
C ALA A 110 -15.38 -8.44 -1.75
N LEU A 111 -15.06 -8.12 -3.01
CA LEU A 111 -15.46 -6.86 -3.66
C LEU A 111 -16.99 -6.75 -3.82
N GLU A 112 -17.66 -7.84 -4.21
CA GLU A 112 -19.12 -7.86 -4.29
C GLU A 112 -19.76 -7.64 -2.91
N ALA A 113 -19.27 -8.35 -1.90
CA ALA A 113 -19.77 -8.26 -0.54
C ALA A 113 -19.57 -6.85 0.07
N VAL A 114 -18.39 -6.25 -0.11
CA VAL A 114 -18.09 -4.92 0.44
C VAL A 114 -18.90 -3.82 -0.25
N ARG A 115 -19.15 -3.93 -1.56
CA ARG A 115 -20.03 -2.97 -2.28
C ARG A 115 -21.47 -3.06 -1.84
N ALA A 116 -21.97 -4.28 -1.59
CA ALA A 116 -23.31 -4.48 -1.03
C ALA A 116 -23.41 -3.84 0.37
N ALA A 117 -22.42 -4.05 1.23
CA ALA A 117 -22.35 -3.44 2.56
C ALA A 117 -22.32 -1.91 2.47
N LYS A 118 -21.45 -1.34 1.62
CA LYS A 118 -21.37 0.11 1.36
C LYS A 118 -22.70 0.69 0.93
N GLY A 119 -23.38 0.08 -0.04
CA GLY A 119 -24.69 0.53 -0.51
C GLY A 119 -25.75 0.50 0.59
N GLN A 120 -25.77 -0.55 1.42
CA GLN A 120 -26.68 -0.63 2.56
C GLN A 120 -26.38 0.43 3.63
N MET A 121 -25.11 0.72 3.90
CA MET A 121 -24.72 1.78 4.84
C MET A 121 -25.08 3.16 4.33
N LEU A 122 -24.83 3.47 3.06
CA LEU A 122 -25.13 4.78 2.48
C LEU A 122 -26.64 5.03 2.33
N SER A 123 -27.46 3.97 2.26
CA SER A 123 -28.93 4.10 2.22
C SER A 123 -29.58 4.28 3.60
N LYS A 124 -28.84 4.06 4.70
CA LYS A 124 -29.32 4.17 6.08
C LYS A 124 -28.56 5.26 6.82
N ALA A 125 -29.23 6.38 7.11
CA ALA A 125 -28.71 7.38 8.04
C ALA A 125 -29.21 7.10 9.47
N PRO A 126 -28.37 7.28 10.52
CA PRO A 126 -26.96 7.69 10.49
C PRO A 126 -26.00 6.52 10.18
N CYS A 127 -24.89 6.83 9.50
CA CYS A 127 -23.81 5.89 9.19
C CYS A 127 -22.66 6.08 10.17
N ASP A 128 -22.14 4.98 10.74
CA ASP A 128 -20.94 5.03 11.58
C ASP A 128 -19.70 5.33 10.72
N PRO A 129 -19.01 6.47 10.92
CA PRO A 129 -17.86 6.86 10.09
C PRO A 129 -16.69 5.87 10.16
N SER A 130 -16.49 5.20 11.29
CA SER A 130 -15.41 4.22 11.47
C SER A 130 -15.68 2.96 10.67
N ILE A 131 -16.92 2.44 10.77
CA ILE A 131 -17.35 1.26 10.01
C ILE A 131 -17.30 1.56 8.50
N LEU A 132 -17.77 2.74 8.08
CA LEU A 132 -17.70 3.14 6.67
C LEU A 132 -16.25 3.27 6.19
N GLY A 133 -15.35 3.73 7.05
CA GLY A 133 -13.92 3.78 6.76
C GLY A 133 -13.32 2.40 6.45
N TRP A 134 -13.68 1.38 7.23
CA TRP A 134 -13.29 -0.01 6.95
C TRP A 134 -13.84 -0.53 5.63
N VAL A 135 -15.11 -0.27 5.35
CA VAL A 135 -15.77 -0.67 4.10
C VAL A 135 -15.09 -0.02 2.88
N VAL A 136 -14.84 1.29 2.94
CA VAL A 136 -14.11 2.03 1.90
C VAL A 136 -12.71 1.46 1.70
N PHE A 137 -12.00 1.18 2.79
CA PHE A 137 -10.66 0.62 2.73
C PHE A 137 -10.63 -0.78 2.13
N PHE A 138 -11.58 -1.65 2.48
CA PHE A 138 -11.66 -2.99 1.92
C PHE A 138 -12.04 -2.99 0.45
N GLU A 139 -12.94 -2.10 0.01
CA GLU A 139 -13.23 -1.92 -1.41
C GLU A 139 -11.96 -1.56 -2.19
N PHE A 140 -11.23 -0.54 -1.72
CA PHE A 140 -9.95 -0.13 -2.31
C PHE A 140 -8.95 -1.29 -2.38
N LYS A 141 -8.77 -2.02 -1.28
CA LYS A 141 -7.85 -3.16 -1.21
C LYS A 141 -8.22 -4.26 -2.19
N CYS A 142 -9.51 -4.58 -2.32
CA CYS A 142 -9.97 -5.59 -3.26
C CYS A 142 -9.71 -5.17 -4.71
N LEU A 143 -9.99 -3.91 -5.07
CA LEU A 143 -9.70 -3.38 -6.41
C LEU A 143 -8.22 -3.44 -6.74
N TYR A 144 -7.35 -3.02 -5.81
CA TYR A 144 -5.90 -3.13 -5.96
C TYR A 144 -5.44 -4.59 -6.16
N SER A 145 -5.94 -5.52 -5.33
CA SER A 145 -5.58 -6.95 -5.43
C SER A 145 -6.08 -7.61 -6.72
N LEU A 146 -7.23 -7.18 -7.25
CA LEU A 146 -7.76 -7.61 -8.55
C LEU A 146 -7.06 -6.94 -9.75
N LYS A 147 -6.12 -6.03 -9.49
CA LYS A 147 -5.39 -5.26 -10.50
C LYS A 147 -6.26 -4.30 -11.31
N ASP A 148 -7.42 -3.94 -10.80
CA ASP A 148 -8.28 -2.90 -11.36
C ASP A 148 -7.81 -1.54 -10.84
N TYR A 149 -6.64 -1.11 -11.32
CA TYR A 149 -5.92 0.05 -10.82
C TYR A 149 -6.65 1.37 -11.06
N GLU A 150 -7.32 1.50 -12.21
CA GLU A 150 -8.10 2.70 -12.53
C GLU A 150 -9.32 2.81 -11.61
N ALA A 151 -10.04 1.71 -11.36
CA ALA A 151 -11.14 1.71 -10.41
C ALA A 151 -10.67 1.96 -8.98
N ALA A 152 -9.51 1.41 -8.58
CA ALA A 152 -8.94 1.68 -7.26
C ALA A 152 -8.61 3.18 -7.06
N LEU A 153 -8.01 3.84 -8.06
CA LEU A 153 -7.77 5.29 -8.04
C LEU A 153 -9.08 6.09 -8.05
N ALA A 154 -10.06 5.70 -8.86
CA ALA A 154 -11.36 6.38 -8.89
C ALA A 154 -12.08 6.27 -7.53
N GLN A 155 -12.03 5.10 -6.89
CA GLN A 155 -12.52 4.89 -5.53
C GLN A 155 -11.73 5.77 -4.54
N ALA A 156 -10.41 5.89 -4.71
CA ALA A 156 -9.57 6.72 -3.84
C ALA A 156 -10.07 8.18 -3.74
N ALA A 157 -10.48 8.74 -4.89
CA ALA A 157 -10.96 10.10 -5.05
C ALA A 157 -12.49 10.26 -4.86
N GLU A 158 -13.22 9.19 -4.58
CA GLU A 158 -14.67 9.19 -4.49
C GLU A 158 -15.18 10.06 -3.33
N ALA A 159 -16.03 11.03 -3.63
CA ALA A 159 -16.74 11.82 -2.63
C ALA A 159 -18.01 11.08 -2.19
N LEU A 160 -18.06 10.68 -0.92
CA LEU A 160 -19.23 10.03 -0.32
C LEU A 160 -20.13 11.04 0.40
N ALA A 161 -21.43 10.79 0.37
CA ALA A 161 -22.43 11.62 1.06
C ALA A 161 -22.31 11.53 2.60
N CYS A 162 -21.82 10.39 3.11
CA CYS A 162 -21.56 10.17 4.53
C CYS A 162 -20.06 10.35 4.83
N PRO A 163 -19.69 11.05 5.92
CA PRO A 163 -18.30 11.13 6.33
C PRO A 163 -17.81 9.75 6.77
N PHE A 164 -16.52 9.49 6.56
CA PHE A 164 -15.84 8.28 7.02
C PHE A 164 -14.47 8.63 7.62
N VAL A 165 -13.95 7.75 8.47
CA VAL A 165 -12.64 7.92 9.11
C VAL A 165 -11.80 6.68 8.84
N LEU A 166 -10.61 6.88 8.29
CA LEU A 166 -9.59 5.84 8.20
C LEU A 166 -8.68 5.90 9.42
N THR A 167 -8.23 4.74 9.89
CA THR A 167 -7.09 4.69 10.82
C THR A 167 -5.85 5.27 10.14
N SER A 168 -4.90 5.80 10.92
CA SER A 168 -3.63 6.31 10.36
C SER A 168 -2.92 5.27 9.49
N GLY A 169 -2.90 4.01 9.93
CA GLY A 169 -2.33 2.90 9.16
C GLY A 169 -3.04 2.65 7.82
N ASN A 170 -4.38 2.67 7.81
CA ASN A 170 -5.16 2.50 6.58
C ASN A 170 -5.03 3.72 5.64
N SER A 171 -4.97 4.93 6.20
CA SER A 171 -4.72 6.18 5.46
C SER A 171 -3.33 6.16 4.80
N ALA A 172 -2.29 5.86 5.59
CA ALA A 172 -0.91 5.68 5.11
C ALA A 172 -0.79 4.64 4.00
N TYR A 173 -1.44 3.48 4.18
CA TYR A 173 -1.45 2.43 3.17
C TYR A 173 -2.12 2.90 1.88
N ARG A 174 -3.34 3.45 1.98
CA ARG A 174 -4.12 3.91 0.82
C ARG A 174 -3.36 4.98 0.06
N ALA A 175 -2.80 5.99 0.74
CA ALA A 175 -1.99 7.03 0.12
C ALA A 175 -0.74 6.46 -0.58
N SER A 176 -0.01 5.56 0.09
CA SER A 176 1.18 4.91 -0.48
C SER A 176 0.84 4.12 -1.75
N VAL A 177 -0.28 3.38 -1.74
CA VAL A 177 -0.75 2.64 -2.91
C VAL A 177 -1.23 3.60 -4.01
N CYS A 178 -1.92 4.70 -3.67
CA CYS A 178 -2.34 5.68 -4.67
C CYS A 178 -1.14 6.32 -5.40
N SER A 179 -0.04 6.59 -4.70
CA SER A 179 1.22 7.05 -5.32
C SER A 179 1.77 6.00 -6.32
N GLU A 180 1.75 4.71 -5.97
CA GLU A 180 2.11 3.63 -6.88
C GLU A 180 1.14 3.52 -8.08
N LEU A 181 -0.16 3.63 -7.83
CA LEU A 181 -1.17 3.57 -8.89
C LEU A 181 -1.06 4.75 -9.85
N ALA A 182 -0.69 5.93 -9.36
CA ALA A 182 -0.41 7.09 -10.20
C ALA A 182 0.71 6.79 -11.22
N VAL A 183 1.76 6.08 -10.80
CA VAL A 183 2.78 5.56 -11.74
C VAL A 183 2.16 4.60 -12.75
N ARG A 184 1.45 3.56 -12.29
CA ARG A 184 0.92 2.48 -13.13
C ARG A 184 -0.13 2.96 -14.14
N CYS A 185 -0.96 3.92 -13.75
CA CYS A 185 -2.02 4.49 -14.56
C CYS A 185 -1.57 5.74 -15.34
N SER A 186 -0.25 5.98 -15.44
CA SER A 186 0.32 7.11 -16.19
C SER A 186 -0.26 8.47 -15.79
N LYS A 187 -0.56 8.66 -14.50
CA LYS A 187 -1.01 9.93 -13.95
C LYS A 187 0.13 10.97 -13.94
N PRO A 188 -0.19 12.27 -13.79
CA PRO A 188 0.82 13.32 -13.61
C PRO A 188 1.75 13.02 -12.44
N VAL A 189 2.98 13.52 -12.51
CA VAL A 189 3.98 13.36 -11.43
C VAL A 189 3.49 14.02 -10.14
N ASP A 190 2.78 15.14 -10.25
CA ASP A 190 2.18 15.84 -9.12
C ASP A 190 1.28 14.92 -8.26
N ASP A 191 0.49 14.03 -8.87
CA ASP A 191 -0.34 13.07 -8.15
C ASP A 191 0.52 12.08 -7.34
N ILE A 192 1.67 11.64 -7.89
CA ILE A 192 2.61 10.75 -7.20
C ILE A 192 3.15 11.45 -5.95
N VAL A 193 3.56 12.72 -6.11
CA VAL A 193 4.14 13.56 -5.05
C VAL A 193 3.11 13.85 -3.97
N GLU A 194 1.88 14.21 -4.34
CA GLU A 194 0.80 14.51 -3.40
C GLU A 194 0.47 13.30 -2.53
N PHE A 195 0.20 12.14 -3.15
CA PHE A 195 -0.07 10.91 -2.41
C PHE A 195 1.12 10.45 -1.57
N ALA A 196 2.35 10.63 -2.06
CA ALA A 196 3.55 10.29 -1.32
C ALA A 196 3.75 11.16 -0.07
N LYS A 197 3.48 12.47 -0.15
CA LYS A 197 3.53 13.37 1.00
C LYS A 197 2.51 12.95 2.05
N LEU A 198 1.27 12.68 1.64
CA LEU A 198 0.23 12.17 2.54
C LEU A 198 0.65 10.85 3.21
N ALA A 199 1.20 9.91 2.45
CA ALA A 199 1.67 8.63 3.00
C ALA A 199 2.80 8.82 4.03
N PHE A 200 3.76 9.71 3.73
CA PHE A 200 4.84 10.04 4.64
C PHE A 200 4.33 10.72 5.92
N GLU A 201 3.43 11.69 5.81
CA GLU A 201 2.83 12.38 6.95
C GLU A 201 2.11 11.40 7.88
N GLU A 202 1.27 10.51 7.33
CA GLU A 202 0.55 9.52 8.13
C GLU A 202 1.49 8.54 8.83
N ARG A 203 2.56 8.10 8.15
CA ARG A 203 3.55 7.18 8.73
C ARG A 203 4.45 7.84 9.76
N SER A 204 4.69 9.15 9.63
CA SER A 204 5.49 9.94 10.58
C SER A 204 4.76 10.23 11.89
N ARG A 205 3.43 10.05 11.93
CA ARG A 205 2.65 10.15 13.17
C ARG A 205 2.78 8.91 14.06
N GLY A 206 3.34 7.81 13.55
CA GLY A 206 3.53 6.57 14.30
C GLY A 206 4.88 6.54 15.04
N ASP A 207 4.99 5.67 16.04
CA ASP A 207 6.19 5.55 16.88
C ASP A 207 7.36 4.80 16.20
N ASN A 208 7.17 4.27 14.99
CA ASN A 208 8.20 3.50 14.29
C ASN A 208 8.73 4.26 13.06
N PRO A 209 9.92 4.89 13.16
CA PRO A 209 10.50 5.68 12.08
C PRO A 209 10.82 4.86 10.82
N THR A 210 10.94 3.53 10.95
CA THR A 210 11.14 2.62 9.82
C THR A 210 10.05 2.77 8.77
N TYR A 211 8.80 2.98 9.19
CA TYR A 211 7.69 3.11 8.23
C TYR A 211 7.77 4.42 7.46
N ALA A 212 8.12 5.52 8.10
CA ALA A 212 8.33 6.80 7.44
C ALA A 212 9.51 6.72 6.46
N LEU A 213 10.64 6.14 6.86
CA LEU A 213 11.80 5.89 5.98
C LEU A 213 11.45 5.02 4.77
N GLN A 214 10.69 3.94 4.97
CA GLN A 214 10.23 3.08 3.86
C GLN A 214 9.32 3.84 2.90
N SER A 215 8.47 4.75 3.40
CA SER A 215 7.62 5.60 2.56
C SER A 215 8.47 6.49 1.66
N LEU A 216 9.42 7.21 2.24
CA LEU A 216 10.32 8.10 1.52
C LEU A 216 11.12 7.34 0.46
N GLN A 217 11.67 6.18 0.82
CA GLN A 217 12.44 5.36 -0.11
C GLN A 217 11.56 4.85 -1.27
N THR A 218 10.33 4.43 -0.97
CA THR A 218 9.38 3.98 -1.99
C THR A 218 9.05 5.12 -2.95
N THR A 219 8.82 6.33 -2.44
CA THR A 219 8.54 7.49 -3.28
C THR A 219 9.70 7.83 -4.20
N CYS A 220 10.93 7.89 -3.69
CA CYS A 220 12.10 8.15 -4.52
C CYS A 220 12.20 7.13 -5.67
N ASN A 221 11.96 5.84 -5.38
CA ASN A 221 11.94 4.81 -6.43
C ASN A 221 10.81 5.02 -7.45
N LEU A 222 9.62 5.45 -7.02
CA LEU A 222 8.48 5.71 -7.93
C LEU A 222 8.76 6.89 -8.86
N LEU A 223 9.43 7.94 -8.36
CA LEU A 223 9.82 9.10 -9.15
C LEU A 223 10.95 8.76 -10.14
N GLU A 224 11.93 7.95 -9.73
CA GLU A 224 12.95 7.40 -10.64
C GLU A 224 12.32 6.57 -11.77
N LEU A 225 11.28 5.77 -11.48
CA LEU A 225 10.55 5.02 -12.51
C LEU A 225 9.78 5.90 -13.51
N ARG A 226 9.64 7.20 -13.23
CA ARG A 226 8.96 8.17 -14.07
C ARG A 226 9.92 9.20 -14.67
N ASP A 227 11.24 8.98 -14.54
CA ASP A 227 12.28 9.91 -14.96
C ASP A 227 12.04 11.32 -14.38
N ALA A 228 11.64 11.38 -13.11
CA ALA A 228 11.24 12.58 -12.38
C ALA A 228 12.04 12.76 -11.07
N GLU A 229 13.34 12.48 -11.11
CA GLU A 229 14.23 12.58 -9.95
C GLU A 229 14.31 13.99 -9.37
N ASP A 230 14.08 15.03 -10.17
CA ASP A 230 14.06 16.43 -9.73
C ASP A 230 12.94 16.66 -8.69
N ASP A 231 11.81 15.98 -8.83
CA ASP A 231 10.68 16.03 -7.89
C ASP A 231 10.95 15.23 -6.60
N ALA A 232 12.05 14.46 -6.54
CA ALA A 232 12.40 13.62 -5.39
C ALA A 232 13.15 14.38 -4.28
N GLU A 233 13.53 15.65 -4.50
CA GLU A 233 14.39 16.42 -3.59
C GLU A 233 13.85 16.41 -2.14
N PHE A 234 12.55 16.74 -1.96
CA PHE A 234 11.92 16.76 -0.65
C PHE A 234 12.05 15.42 0.07
N PHE A 235 11.74 14.33 -0.63
CA PHE A 235 11.72 12.98 -0.05
C PHE A 235 13.15 12.51 0.29
N ALA A 236 14.10 12.81 -0.59
CA ALA A 236 15.50 12.48 -0.39
C ALA A 236 16.11 13.23 0.80
N ARG A 237 15.83 14.53 0.96
CA ARG A 237 16.23 15.31 2.14
C ARG A 237 15.63 14.76 3.42
N LYS A 238 14.33 14.48 3.44
CA LYS A 238 13.67 13.88 4.62
C LYS A 238 14.23 12.50 4.96
N MET A 239 14.66 11.73 3.96
CA MET A 239 15.26 10.42 4.16
C MET A 239 16.63 10.52 4.82
N ILE A 240 17.42 11.54 4.47
CA ILE A 240 18.70 11.85 5.12
C ILE A 240 18.45 12.28 6.56
N GLU A 241 17.58 13.28 6.79
CA GLU A 241 17.28 13.81 8.13
C GLU A 241 16.86 12.70 9.10
N LEU A 242 15.80 11.96 8.73
CA LEU A 242 15.26 10.90 9.58
C LEU A 242 16.22 9.71 9.68
N GLY A 243 16.97 9.44 8.60
CA GLY A 243 17.96 8.38 8.58
C GLY A 243 19.12 8.67 9.55
N THR A 244 19.59 9.91 9.60
CA THR A 244 20.63 10.34 10.54
C THR A 244 20.13 10.32 11.98
N GLU A 245 18.91 10.81 12.25
CA GLU A 245 18.32 10.81 13.58
C GLU A 245 18.23 9.39 14.19
N HIS A 246 17.98 8.38 13.37
CA HIS A 246 17.77 7.01 13.81
C HIS A 246 18.89 6.02 13.45
N GLY A 247 20.05 6.50 12.96
CA GLY A 247 21.19 5.65 12.62
C GLY A 247 20.92 4.67 11.47
N ALA A 248 20.11 5.06 10.49
CA ALA A 248 19.78 4.27 9.31
C ALA A 248 20.65 4.65 8.09
N ASP A 249 21.93 4.27 8.13
CA ASP A 249 22.95 4.68 7.14
C ASP A 249 22.56 4.38 5.68
N VAL A 250 21.88 3.25 5.44
CA VAL A 250 21.41 2.89 4.09
C VAL A 250 20.39 3.90 3.55
N ALA A 251 19.52 4.43 4.40
CA ALA A 251 18.54 5.44 4.01
C ALA A 251 19.23 6.78 3.71
N VAL A 252 20.20 7.16 4.56
CA VAL A 252 21.02 8.37 4.36
C VAL A 252 21.76 8.32 3.02
N LEU A 253 22.46 7.22 2.73
CA LEU A 253 23.18 7.04 1.48
C LEU A 253 22.25 7.10 0.26
N LYS A 254 21.07 6.48 0.34
CA LYS A 254 20.07 6.54 -0.74
C LYS A 254 19.56 7.94 -0.99
N GLY A 255 19.27 8.70 0.07
CA GLY A 255 18.86 10.10 -0.06
C GLY A 255 19.94 10.93 -0.75
N PHE A 256 21.22 10.78 -0.37
CA PHE A 256 22.32 11.47 -1.06
C PHE A 256 22.44 11.08 -2.53
N LEU A 257 22.35 9.79 -2.85
CA LEU A 257 22.40 9.33 -4.24
C LEU A 257 21.26 9.92 -5.08
N MET A 258 20.06 10.05 -4.51
CA MET A 258 18.92 10.63 -5.21
C MET A 258 19.15 12.13 -5.49
N LEU A 259 19.62 12.89 -4.49
CA LEU A 259 19.92 14.31 -4.66
C LEU A 259 21.03 14.58 -5.68
N MET A 260 22.04 13.69 -5.76
CA MET A 260 23.08 13.81 -6.78
C MET A 260 22.58 13.52 -8.19
N ARG A 261 21.51 12.72 -8.36
CA ARG A 261 20.96 12.39 -9.67
C ARG A 261 20.12 13.53 -10.25
N GLY A 262 19.25 14.14 -9.45
CA GLY A 262 18.47 15.32 -9.89
C GLY A 262 19.29 16.60 -10.07
N ALA A 263 20.58 16.58 -9.77
CA ALA A 263 21.48 17.71 -9.99
C ALA A 263 22.27 17.63 -11.31
N LEU A 264 22.17 16.51 -12.06
CA LEU A 264 22.91 16.23 -13.29
C LEU A 264 22.07 16.46 -14.54
#